data_AF-A0A267DAI6-F1
#
_entry.id   AF-A0A267DAI6-F1
#
_cell.length_a   1.000
_cell.length_b   1.000
_cell.length_c   1.000
_cell.angle_alpha   90.00
_cell.angle_beta   90.00
_cell.angle_gamma   90.00
#
_symmetry.space_group_name_H-M   'P 1'
#
loop_
_entity.id
_entity.type
_entity.pdbx_description
1 polymer ?
#
loop_
_entity_poly.entity_id
_entity_poly.type
_entity_poly.pdbx_seq_one_letter_code
_entity_poly.pdbx_strand_id
1 'polypeptide(L)'
;MRSGRVIYIQRMQRAAIVSGLNIDYVQQGNSPNQLGTVANLISLDSLSLLDPKTQQPTKAEWRQNEAGELVRVALATGRIIPLPLEWETLDDQTRPSQYLLNEQHDTPEADLLNATYRPSSRTFEEEIDAEMNLPEPGPRRETFWY
;
A
#
# COMPACT_ATOMS: atom_id res chain seq x y z
N MET A 1 28.54 -14.69 5.05
CA MET A 1 27.59 -13.67 4.59
C MET A 1 26.46 -13.60 5.61
N ARG A 2 26.06 -12.39 6.06
CA ARG A 2 24.95 -12.24 7.00
C ARG A 2 23.70 -11.84 6.21
N SER A 3 22.56 -12.36 6.61
CA SER A 3 21.26 -12.08 6.00
C SER A 3 20.25 -11.78 7.10
N GLY A 4 19.24 -10.99 6.79
CA GLY A 4 18.17 -10.68 7.74
C GLY A 4 16.91 -10.22 7.01
N ARG A 5 15.80 -10.17 7.74
CA ARG A 5 14.53 -9.67 7.24
C ARG A 5 14.53 -8.14 7.26
N VAL A 6 14.07 -7.52 6.18
CA VAL A 6 13.84 -6.07 6.14
C VAL A 6 12.63 -5.75 6.99
N ILE A 7 12.78 -4.85 7.97
CA ILE A 7 11.72 -4.46 8.91
C ILE A 7 11.15 -3.07 8.63
N TYR A 8 11.96 -2.18 8.05
CA TYR A 8 11.53 -0.82 7.71
C TYR A 8 12.29 -0.34 6.48
N ILE A 9 11.63 0.44 5.62
CA ILE A 9 12.21 1.03 4.42
C ILE A 9 11.94 2.53 4.43
N GLN A 10 13.01 3.33 4.40
CA GLN A 10 12.92 4.76 4.21
C GLN A 10 13.13 5.11 2.73
N ARG A 11 12.01 5.22 2.00
CA ARG A 11 12.01 5.39 0.54
C ARG A 11 12.80 6.60 0.08
N MET A 12 12.65 7.75 0.75
CA MET A 12 13.31 9.01 0.36
C MET A 12 14.84 8.93 0.45
N GLN A 13 15.38 8.18 1.42
CA GLN A 13 16.83 8.04 1.61
C GLN A 13 17.40 6.80 0.91
N ARG A 14 16.57 6.00 0.22
CA ARG A 14 16.95 4.70 -0.35
C ARG A 14 17.69 3.84 0.68
N ALA A 15 17.16 3.74 1.89
CA ALA A 15 17.76 2.99 2.97
C ALA A 15 16.73 2.10 3.69
N ALA A 16 17.20 1.04 4.35
CA ALA A 16 16.36 0.10 5.06
C ALA A 16 16.99 -0.35 6.38
N ILE A 17 16.15 -0.72 7.34
CA ILE A 17 16.58 -1.39 8.57
C ILE A 17 16.38 -2.89 8.37
N VAL A 18 17.43 -3.66 8.67
CA VAL A 18 17.43 -5.12 8.53
C VAL A 18 17.60 -5.75 9.90
N SER A 19 16.70 -6.66 10.26
CA SER A 19 16.72 -7.36 11.54
C SER A 19 18.06 -8.07 11.76
N GLY A 20 18.69 -7.82 12.91
CA GLY A 20 19.95 -8.45 13.31
C GLY A 20 21.21 -7.86 12.65
N LEU A 21 21.10 -6.82 11.83
CA LEU A 21 22.24 -6.21 11.12
C LEU A 21 22.39 -4.72 11.44
N ASN A 22 23.64 -4.23 11.37
CA ASN A 22 23.99 -2.83 11.60
C ASN A 22 23.42 -2.30 12.93
N ILE A 23 23.68 -3.02 14.01
CA ILE A 23 23.14 -2.75 15.35
C ILE A 23 24.24 -2.14 16.23
N ASP A 24 23.92 -1.03 16.88
CA ASP A 24 24.73 -0.42 17.93
C ASP A 24 24.13 -0.71 19.32
N TYR A 25 25.00 -0.73 20.32
CA TYR A 25 24.60 -0.84 21.73
C TYR A 25 24.56 0.55 22.35
N VAL A 26 23.44 0.86 22.98
CA VAL A 26 23.21 2.16 23.63
C VAL A 26 22.79 1.95 25.08
N GLN A 27 23.09 2.89 25.97
CA GLN A 27 22.54 2.84 27.32
C GLN A 27 21.05 3.15 27.28
N GLN A 28 20.24 2.32 27.96
CA GLN A 28 18.80 2.43 27.96
C GLN A 28 18.34 3.09 29.27
N GLY A 29 17.86 4.33 29.17
CA GLY A 29 17.38 5.11 30.32
C GLY A 29 18.51 5.68 31.19
N ASN A 30 18.16 6.08 32.41
CA ASN A 30 19.09 6.72 33.35
C ASN A 30 19.87 5.72 34.23
N SER A 31 19.67 4.41 34.04
CA SER A 31 20.32 3.38 34.83
C SER A 31 21.61 2.91 34.15
N PRO A 32 22.79 3.01 34.80
CA PRO A 32 24.08 2.78 34.16
C PRO A 32 24.33 1.32 33.71
N ASN A 33 23.51 0.36 34.14
CA ASN A 33 23.69 -1.07 33.86
C ASN A 33 22.69 -1.67 32.85
N GLN A 34 21.82 -0.85 32.23
CA GLN A 34 20.87 -1.35 31.24
C GLN A 34 21.34 -0.96 29.83
N LEU A 35 21.70 -1.94 29.02
CA LEU A 35 22.07 -1.76 27.61
C LEU A 35 20.89 -2.14 26.72
N GLY A 36 20.53 -1.23 25.82
CA GLY A 36 19.63 -1.45 24.70
C GLY A 36 20.38 -1.65 23.39
N THR A 37 19.62 -1.94 22.34
CA THR A 37 20.14 -2.05 20.96
C THR A 37 19.37 -1.11 20.05
N VAL A 38 20.08 -0.48 19.11
CA VAL A 38 19.50 0.38 18.08
C VAL A 38 19.94 -0.15 16.73
N ALA A 39 18.98 -0.40 15.85
CA ALA A 39 19.26 -0.83 14.48
C ALA A 39 19.38 0.40 13.58
N ASN A 40 20.46 0.49 12.82
CA ASN A 40 20.76 1.61 11.95
C ASN A 40 20.36 1.34 10.50
N LEU A 41 20.09 2.41 9.76
CA LEU A 41 19.78 2.36 8.34
C LEU A 41 20.97 1.85 7.52
N ILE A 42 20.70 0.98 6.56
CA ILE A 42 21.64 0.46 5.57
C ILE A 42 21.18 0.94 4.19
N SER A 43 22.08 1.49 3.39
CA SER A 43 21.77 1.87 2.01
C SER A 43 21.28 0.67 1.21
N LEU A 44 20.22 0.85 0.41
CA LEU A 44 19.69 -0.19 -0.47
C LEU A 44 20.71 -0.64 -1.51
N ASP A 45 21.66 0.22 -1.89
CA ASP A 45 22.72 -0.13 -2.85
C ASP A 45 23.76 -1.10 -2.24
N SER A 46 23.82 -1.19 -0.91
CA SER A 46 24.65 -2.15 -0.15
C SER A 46 23.90 -3.44 0.20
N LEU A 47 22.63 -3.56 -0.19
CA LEU A 47 21.79 -4.72 0.04
C LEU A 47 21.54 -5.47 -1.27
N SER A 48 21.20 -6.75 -1.15
CA SER A 48 20.84 -7.58 -2.29
C SER A 48 19.75 -8.56 -1.89
N LEU A 49 18.82 -8.84 -2.81
CA LEU A 49 17.84 -9.88 -2.60
C LEU A 49 18.53 -11.25 -2.63
N LEU A 50 17.96 -12.22 -1.92
CA LEU A 50 18.42 -13.58 -1.91
C LEU A 50 17.59 -14.42 -2.87
N ASP A 51 18.25 -15.30 -3.60
CA ASP A 51 17.58 -16.30 -4.44
C ASP A 51 16.90 -17.35 -3.55
N PRO A 52 15.60 -17.65 -3.74
CA PRO A 52 14.89 -18.62 -2.90
C PRO A 52 15.41 -20.06 -3.04
N LYS A 53 16.13 -20.40 -4.13
CA LYS A 53 16.75 -21.73 -4.31
C LYS A 53 18.07 -21.85 -3.59
N THR A 54 18.95 -20.87 -3.79
CA THR A 54 20.37 -20.99 -3.42
C THR A 54 20.72 -20.22 -2.15
N GLN A 55 19.83 -19.33 -1.71
CA GLN A 55 20.06 -18.38 -0.61
C GLN A 55 21.29 -17.48 -0.83
N GLN A 56 21.72 -17.34 -2.08
CA GLN A 56 22.82 -16.47 -2.47
C GLN A 56 22.29 -15.11 -2.95
N PRO A 57 23.09 -14.04 -2.84
CA PRO A 57 22.70 -12.73 -3.33
C PRO A 57 22.51 -12.78 -4.85
N THR A 58 21.41 -12.21 -5.32
CA THR A 58 21.00 -12.23 -6.72
C THR A 58 20.43 -10.90 -7.15
N LYS A 59 20.56 -10.59 -8.44
CA LYS A 59 19.82 -9.50 -9.08
C LYS A 59 18.44 -10.01 -9.47
N ALA A 60 17.44 -9.17 -9.32
CA ALA A 60 16.06 -9.47 -9.68
C ALA A 60 15.55 -8.49 -10.73
N GLU A 61 14.67 -8.98 -11.59
CA GLU A 61 13.94 -8.15 -12.56
C GLU A 61 12.46 -8.47 -12.56
N TRP A 62 11.64 -7.52 -12.99
CA TRP A 62 10.20 -7.72 -13.14
C TRP A 62 9.90 -8.36 -14.50
N ARG A 63 9.09 -9.42 -14.49
CA ARG A 63 8.58 -10.11 -15.69
C ARG A 63 7.09 -10.38 -15.53
N GLN A 64 6.36 -10.53 -16.63
CA GLN A 64 4.97 -11.01 -16.59
C GLN A 64 4.97 -12.55 -16.56
N ASN A 65 4.12 -13.13 -15.70
CA ASN A 65 3.83 -14.56 -15.72
C ASN A 65 2.74 -14.88 -16.77
N GLU A 66 2.39 -16.16 -16.90
CA GLU A 66 1.36 -16.62 -17.85
C GLU A 66 -0.04 -16.08 -17.54
N ALA A 67 -0.30 -15.68 -16.30
CA ALA A 67 -1.54 -15.02 -15.89
C ALA A 67 -1.54 -13.50 -16.16
N GLY A 68 -0.44 -12.94 -16.70
CA GLY A 68 -0.27 -11.51 -16.96
C GLY A 68 0.16 -10.68 -15.75
N GLU A 69 0.45 -11.32 -14.61
CA GLU A 69 0.85 -10.65 -13.38
C GLU A 69 2.34 -10.31 -13.38
N LEU A 70 2.69 -9.13 -12.87
CA LEU A 70 4.08 -8.73 -12.69
C LEU A 70 4.71 -9.43 -11.49
N VAL A 71 5.71 -10.27 -11.75
CA VAL A 71 6.46 -11.03 -10.75
C VAL A 71 7.94 -10.67 -10.80
N ARG A 72 8.61 -10.71 -9.64
CA ARG A 72 10.07 -10.56 -9.57
C ARG A 72 10.73 -11.90 -9.81
N VAL A 73 11.69 -11.94 -10.72
CA VAL A 73 12.41 -13.16 -11.08
C VAL A 73 13.90 -12.98 -10.77
N ALA A 74 14.48 -13.94 -10.04
CA ALA A 74 15.91 -14.01 -9.80
C ALA A 74 16.65 -14.34 -11.11
N LEU A 75 17.61 -13.50 -11.51
CA LEU A 75 18.36 -13.70 -12.75
C LEU A 75 19.22 -14.97 -12.76
N ALA A 76 19.73 -15.37 -11.59
CA ALA A 76 20.64 -16.51 -11.48
C ALA A 76 19.94 -17.87 -11.71
N THR A 77 18.73 -18.06 -11.18
CA THR A 77 18.03 -19.35 -11.25
C THR A 77 16.73 -19.33 -12.05
N GLY A 78 16.27 -18.13 -12.45
CA GLY A 78 14.97 -17.94 -13.09
C GLY A 78 13.78 -18.15 -12.16
N ARG A 79 13.99 -18.30 -10.84
CA ARG A 79 12.90 -18.49 -9.89
C ARG A 79 12.21 -17.18 -9.55
N ILE A 80 10.91 -17.27 -9.32
CA ILE A 80 10.11 -16.15 -8.80
C ILE A 80 10.51 -15.90 -7.34
N ILE A 81 10.82 -14.64 -7.02
CA ILE A 81 11.02 -14.15 -5.66
C ILE A 81 9.66 -13.62 -5.17
N PRO A 82 8.98 -14.33 -4.25
CA PRO A 82 7.66 -13.94 -3.80
C PRO A 82 7.70 -12.56 -3.13
N LEU A 83 6.58 -11.83 -3.20
CA LEU A 83 6.38 -10.65 -2.36
C LEU A 83 6.18 -11.12 -0.90
N PRO A 84 6.74 -10.39 0.09
CA PRO A 84 6.51 -10.73 1.48
C PRO A 84 5.06 -10.46 1.87
N LEU A 85 4.54 -11.14 2.90
CA LEU A 85 3.17 -10.94 3.38
C LEU A 85 2.88 -9.48 3.77
N GLU A 86 3.88 -8.76 4.26
CA GLU A 86 3.75 -7.34 4.61
C GLU A 86 3.45 -6.44 3.40
N TRP A 87 3.64 -6.94 2.18
CA TRP A 87 3.22 -6.24 0.97
C TRP A 87 1.69 -6.05 0.89
N GLU A 88 0.92 -6.92 1.55
CA GLU A 88 -0.55 -6.80 1.62
C GLU A 88 -1.02 -5.75 2.63
N THR A 89 -0.12 -5.27 3.49
CA THR A 89 -0.46 -4.22 4.45
C THR A 89 -0.55 -2.87 3.72
N LEU A 90 -1.67 -2.17 3.95
CA LEU A 90 -1.96 -0.84 3.39
C LEU A 90 -1.13 0.26 4.08
N ASP A 91 -1.16 1.47 3.51
CA ASP A 91 -0.41 2.63 4.02
C ASP A 91 -0.83 3.03 5.46
N ASP A 92 -2.07 2.73 5.85
CA ASP A 92 -2.62 2.94 7.19
C ASP A 92 -2.30 1.81 8.17
N GLN A 93 -1.42 0.88 7.78
CA GLN A 93 -1.01 -0.30 8.55
C GLN A 93 -2.14 -1.33 8.76
N THR A 94 -3.24 -1.24 8.02
CA THR A 94 -4.30 -2.24 8.06
C THR A 94 -4.11 -3.32 7.01
N ARG A 95 -4.79 -4.45 7.20
CA ARG A 95 -4.86 -5.54 6.22
C ARG A 95 -6.32 -5.76 5.86
N PRO A 96 -6.70 -5.79 4.58
CA PRO A 96 -8.10 -6.03 4.18
C PRO A 96 -8.67 -7.33 4.76
N SER A 97 -7.85 -8.38 4.86
CA SER A 97 -8.25 -9.67 5.45
C SER A 97 -8.56 -9.63 6.95
N GLN A 98 -8.14 -8.56 7.65
CA GLN A 98 -8.37 -8.37 9.08
C GLN A 98 -9.40 -7.27 9.36
N TYR A 99 -9.97 -6.67 8.31
CA TYR A 99 -10.97 -5.63 8.45
C TYR A 99 -12.25 -6.19 9.07
N LEU A 100 -12.78 -5.46 10.06
CA LEU A 100 -14.06 -5.75 10.69
C LEU A 100 -14.99 -4.59 10.36
N LEU A 101 -16.12 -4.90 9.74
CA LEU A 101 -17.13 -3.92 9.36
C LEU A 101 -17.69 -3.24 10.62
N ASN A 102 -17.66 -1.92 10.66
CA ASN A 102 -18.38 -1.15 11.65
C ASN A 102 -19.82 -0.93 11.20
N GLU A 103 -20.77 -1.69 11.76
CA GLU A 103 -22.18 -1.63 11.37
C GLU A 103 -22.83 -0.24 11.50
N GLN A 104 -22.27 0.68 12.31
CA GLN A 104 -22.84 2.02 12.50
C GLN A 104 -22.31 3.07 11.51
N HIS A 105 -21.09 2.87 11.00
CA HIS A 105 -20.36 3.90 10.27
C HIS A 105 -19.84 3.44 8.91
N ASP A 106 -19.82 2.14 8.65
CA ASP A 106 -19.39 1.57 7.39
C ASP A 106 -20.60 1.11 6.58
N THR A 107 -20.51 1.27 5.25
CA THR A 107 -21.53 0.79 4.33
C THR A 107 -21.29 -0.68 4.00
N PRO A 108 -22.29 -1.57 4.14
CA PRO A 108 -22.11 -2.98 3.84
C PRO A 108 -21.90 -3.21 2.34
N GLU A 109 -21.22 -4.31 1.99
CA GLU A 109 -20.90 -4.67 0.60
C GLU A 109 -22.14 -4.74 -0.30
N ALA A 110 -23.25 -5.28 0.22
CA ALA A 110 -24.50 -5.42 -0.52
C ALA A 110 -25.06 -4.08 -1.01
N ASP A 111 -24.93 -3.01 -0.21
CA ASP A 111 -25.39 -1.68 -0.57
C ASP A 111 -24.40 -0.99 -1.52
N LEU A 112 -23.09 -1.21 -1.35
CA LEU A 112 -22.05 -0.65 -2.22
C LEU A 112 -22.09 -1.22 -3.64
N LEU A 113 -22.34 -2.52 -3.78
CA LEU A 113 -22.40 -3.20 -5.08
C LEU A 113 -23.76 -3.06 -5.76
N ASN A 114 -24.76 -2.49 -5.08
CA ASN A 114 -26.07 -2.28 -5.65
C ASN A 114 -26.02 -1.19 -6.73
N ALA A 115 -26.07 -1.59 -8.00
CA ALA A 115 -26.05 -0.68 -9.14
C ALA A 115 -27.41 0.05 -9.27
N THR A 116 -27.52 1.22 -8.64
CA THR A 116 -28.74 2.04 -8.63
C THR A 116 -28.81 3.08 -9.75
N TYR A 117 -27.67 3.42 -10.36
CA TYR A 117 -27.61 4.44 -11.41
C TYR A 117 -28.40 4.03 -12.65
N ARG A 118 -29.27 4.93 -13.12
CA ARG A 118 -30.04 4.78 -14.36
C ARG A 118 -29.64 5.89 -15.33
N PRO A 119 -28.99 5.56 -16.45
CA PRO A 119 -28.63 6.57 -17.43
C PRO A 119 -29.86 7.33 -17.94
N SER A 120 -29.77 8.65 -17.96
CA SER A 120 -30.81 9.52 -18.48
C SER A 120 -30.19 10.70 -19.26
N SER A 121 -31.02 11.42 -20.00
CA SER A 121 -30.62 12.66 -20.69
C SER A 121 -30.81 13.91 -19.84
N ARG A 122 -31.21 13.76 -18.58
CA ARG A 122 -31.41 14.87 -17.64
C ARG A 122 -30.13 15.17 -16.89
N THR A 123 -30.00 16.38 -16.37
CA THR A 123 -28.93 16.69 -15.41
C THR A 123 -29.28 16.14 -14.03
N PHE A 124 -28.28 16.04 -13.15
CA PHE A 124 -28.48 15.62 -11.76
C PHE A 124 -29.50 16.53 -11.06
N GLU A 125 -29.41 17.85 -11.27
CA GLU A 125 -30.32 18.82 -10.67
C GLU A 125 -31.76 18.59 -11.14
N GLU A 126 -31.99 18.40 -12.43
CA GLU A 126 -33.32 18.14 -12.99
C GLU A 126 -33.95 16.85 -12.47
N GLU A 127 -33.15 15.80 -12.22
CA GLU A 127 -33.64 14.55 -11.63
C GLU A 127 -34.05 14.72 -10.17
N ILE A 128 -33.22 15.41 -9.38
CA ILE A 128 -33.51 15.69 -7.97
C ILE A 128 -34.71 16.64 -7.82
N ASP A 129 -34.82 17.67 -8.66
CA ASP A 129 -35.95 18.59 -8.65
C ASP A 129 -37.26 17.84 -8.89
N ALA A 130 -37.27 16.91 -9.85
CA ALA A 130 -38.42 16.06 -10.14
C ALA A 130 -38.72 15.06 -9.01
N GLU A 131 -37.71 14.44 -8.41
CA GLU A 131 -37.88 13.45 -7.33
C GLU A 131 -38.39 14.09 -6.03
N MET A 132 -37.81 15.24 -5.66
CA MET A 132 -38.16 15.99 -4.45
C MET A 132 -39.39 16.88 -4.62
N ASN A 133 -40.00 16.91 -5.82
CA ASN A 133 -41.11 17.79 -6.19
C ASN A 133 -40.81 19.26 -5.90
N LEU A 134 -39.60 19.70 -6.24
CA LEU A 134 -39.20 21.10 -6.07
C LEU A 134 -39.86 21.96 -7.15
N PRO A 135 -40.19 23.22 -6.83
CA PRO A 135 -40.73 24.13 -7.81
C PRO A 135 -39.68 24.47 -8.87
N GLU A 136 -40.07 24.39 -10.14
CA GLU A 136 -39.23 24.78 -11.27
C GLU A 136 -38.68 26.21 -11.06
N PRO A 137 -37.36 26.41 -11.22
CA PRO A 137 -36.78 27.73 -11.10
C PRO A 137 -37.35 28.64 -12.18
N GLY A 138 -37.50 29.93 -11.85
CA GLY A 138 -37.86 30.93 -12.83
C GLY A 138 -36.83 31.02 -13.97
N PRO A 139 -37.19 31.62 -15.12
CA PRO A 139 -36.29 31.73 -16.25
C PRO A 139 -35.01 32.46 -15.85
N ARG A 140 -33.86 31.86 -16.19
CA ARG A 140 -32.55 32.49 -15.96
C ARG A 140 -32.45 33.78 -16.77
N ARG A 141 -31.92 34.84 -16.15
CA ARG A 141 -31.61 36.09 -16.84
C ARG A 141 -30.38 35.91 -17.73
N GLU A 142 -30.34 36.61 -18.84
CA GLU A 142 -29.19 36.59 -19.77
C GLU A 142 -27.94 37.14 -19.08
N THR A 143 -26.81 36.45 -19.27
CA THR A 143 -25.50 36.86 -18.78
C THR A 143 -24.46 36.76 -19.90
N PHE A 144 -23.48 37.68 -19.89
CA PHE A 144 -22.38 37.68 -20.85
C PHE A 144 -21.20 36.88 -20.31
N TRP A 145 -20.57 36.10 -21.19
CA TRP A 145 -19.33 35.37 -20.93
C TRP A 145 -18.24 35.97 -21.84
N TYR A 146 -17.12 36.39 -21.26
CA TYR A 146 -16.00 37.07 -21.94
C TYR A 146 -14.66 36.44 -21.60
#